data_AF-A0A8S2XPX9-F1
#
_entry.id   AF-A0A8S2XPX9-F1
#
_cell.length_a   1.000
_cell.length_b   1.000
_cell.length_c   1.000
_cell.angle_alpha   90.00
_cell.angle_beta   90.00
_cell.angle_gamma   90.00
#
_symmetry.space_group_name_H-M   'P 1'
#
loop_
_entity.id
_entity.type
_entity.pdbx_description
1 polymer ?
#
loop_
_entity_poly.entity_id
_entity_poly.type
_entity_poly.pdbx_seq_one_letter_code
_entity_poly.pdbx_strand_id
1 'polypeptide(L)'
;RENIFAKNWMYIGRLDRLKKLGDYLSITLAGYPIFIYRSPLTNELVAFHNVCSHRAGPIVPINSNNYGTALYGNQSLLKCQYHAWLFDSRDGALKATPNFSYKFKSDEKKCLSLKKINIEIMLNNLFLLI
;
A
#
# COMPACT_ATOMS: atom_id res chain seq x y z
N ARG A 1 16.98 -10.32 6.20
CA ARG A 1 15.91 -9.36 5.86
C ARG A 1 15.94 -8.15 6.78
N GLU A 2 15.91 -8.36 8.09
CA GLU A 2 15.90 -7.30 9.12
C GLU A 2 17.19 -6.45 9.18
N ASN A 3 18.36 -7.05 8.98
CA ASN A 3 19.63 -6.32 9.15
C ASN A 3 20.09 -5.50 7.93
N ILE A 4 19.49 -5.74 6.76
CA ILE A 4 19.87 -5.06 5.51
C ILE A 4 18.65 -4.32 4.97
N PHE A 5 17.63 -5.02 4.50
CA PHE A 5 16.51 -4.39 3.79
C PHE A 5 15.63 -3.49 4.68
N ALA A 6 15.39 -3.89 5.94
CA ALA A 6 14.57 -3.10 6.87
C ALA A 6 15.27 -1.87 7.48
N LYS A 7 16.52 -1.62 7.07
CA LYS A 7 17.35 -0.51 7.61
C LYS A 7 17.91 0.38 6.50
N ASN A 8 17.59 0.11 5.24
CA ASN A 8 18.15 0.82 4.10
C ASN A 8 17.04 1.26 3.14
N TRP A 9 17.24 2.44 2.55
CA TRP A 9 16.42 2.92 1.45
C TRP A 9 16.63 2.05 0.21
N MET A 10 15.55 1.51 -0.32
CA MET A 10 15.56 0.68 -1.51
C MET A 10 14.91 1.42 -2.67
N TYR A 11 15.60 1.47 -3.79
CA TYR A 11 15.03 1.98 -5.04
C TYR A 11 13.90 1.08 -5.53
N ILE A 12 12.77 1.67 -5.91
CA ILE A 12 11.59 0.90 -6.37
C ILE A 12 11.11 1.29 -7.77
N GLY A 13 11.56 2.41 -8.31
CA GLY A 13 11.13 2.88 -9.62
C GLY A 13 11.08 4.39 -9.77
N ARG A 14 10.39 4.84 -10.82
CA ARG A 14 10.31 6.26 -11.20
C ARG A 14 8.95 6.86 -10.85
N LEU A 15 8.97 8.08 -10.33
CA LEU A 15 7.77 8.86 -10.03
C LEU A 15 6.91 9.11 -11.28
N ASP A 16 7.52 9.18 -12.47
CA ASP A 16 6.81 9.41 -13.74
C ASP A 16 5.69 8.39 -14.05
N ARG A 17 5.72 7.22 -13.43
CA ARG A 17 4.71 6.17 -13.61
C ARG A 17 3.49 6.34 -12.68
N LEU A 18 3.52 7.29 -11.75
CA LEU A 18 2.50 7.53 -10.72
C LEU A 18 2.01 8.99 -10.75
N LYS A 19 1.57 9.47 -11.92
CA LYS A 19 1.21 10.88 -12.14
C LYS A 19 -0.26 11.17 -11.85
N LYS A 20 -1.15 10.22 -12.14
CA LYS A 20 -2.60 10.42 -12.03
C LYS A 20 -3.07 10.02 -10.64
N LEU A 21 -4.16 10.64 -10.21
CA LEU A 21 -4.86 10.22 -8.99
C LEU A 21 -5.29 8.76 -9.13
N GLY A 22 -5.04 7.98 -8.09
CA GLY A 22 -5.33 6.56 -8.06
C GLY A 22 -4.26 5.66 -8.71
N ASP A 23 -3.22 6.23 -9.33
CA ASP A 23 -2.12 5.41 -9.84
C ASP A 23 -1.44 4.69 -8.68
N TYR A 24 -1.10 3.42 -8.92
CA TYR A 24 -0.37 2.61 -7.96
C TYR A 24 0.75 1.81 -8.61
N LEU A 25 1.75 1.53 -7.80
CA LEU A 25 2.81 0.56 -8.04
C LEU A 25 2.72 -0.48 -6.94
N SER A 26 2.63 -1.77 -7.28
CA SER A 26 2.73 -2.87 -6.33
C SER A 26 3.94 -3.74 -6.61
N ILE A 27 4.64 -4.16 -5.56
CA ILE A 27 5.85 -4.97 -5.67
C ILE A 27 6.01 -5.82 -4.43
N THR A 28 6.62 -7.01 -4.60
CA THR A 28 7.14 -7.76 -3.46
C THR A 28 8.62 -7.46 -3.33
N LEU A 29 8.99 -6.69 -2.30
CA LEU A 29 10.34 -6.21 -2.07
C LEU A 29 10.92 -6.90 -0.85
N ALA A 30 12.06 -7.61 -1.03
CA ALA A 30 12.64 -8.44 0.01
C ALA A 30 11.59 -9.34 0.69
N GLY A 31 10.66 -9.90 -0.11
CA GLY A 31 9.53 -10.74 0.30
C GLY A 31 8.40 -10.05 1.08
N TYR A 32 8.40 -8.72 1.21
CA TYR A 32 7.28 -7.95 1.76
C TYR A 32 6.41 -7.44 0.60
N PRO A 33 5.11 -7.77 0.55
CA PRO A 33 4.21 -7.21 -0.43
C PRO A 33 3.89 -5.76 -0.05
N ILE A 34 4.15 -4.83 -0.96
CA ILE A 34 4.07 -3.39 -0.75
C ILE A 34 3.36 -2.76 -1.93
N PHE A 35 2.68 -1.64 -1.68
CA PHE A 35 2.25 -0.76 -2.75
C PHE A 35 2.48 0.71 -2.42
N ILE A 36 2.68 1.49 -3.47
CA ILE A 36 2.68 2.95 -3.46
C ILE A 36 1.44 3.40 -4.20
N TYR A 37 0.79 4.46 -3.71
CA TYR A 37 -0.47 4.96 -4.23
C TYR A 37 -0.47 6.49 -4.27
N ARG A 38 -0.94 7.07 -5.39
CA ARG A 38 -1.21 8.51 -5.48
C ARG A 38 -2.63 8.79 -4.98
N SER A 39 -2.72 9.26 -3.75
CA SER A 39 -3.99 9.49 -3.05
C SER A 39 -4.89 10.48 -3.81
N PRO A 40 -6.13 10.11 -4.19
CA PRO A 40 -7.10 11.07 -4.69
C PRO A 40 -7.54 12.11 -3.66
N LEU A 41 -7.37 11.84 -2.37
CA LEU A 41 -7.80 12.75 -1.29
C LEU A 41 -6.80 13.87 -1.02
N THR A 42 -5.50 13.61 -1.22
CA THR A 42 -4.43 14.58 -0.92
C THR A 42 -3.52 14.89 -2.09
N ASN A 43 -3.61 14.15 -3.19
CA ASN A 43 -2.64 14.18 -4.29
C ASN A 43 -1.18 13.92 -3.83
N GLU A 44 -1.01 13.19 -2.74
CA GLU A 44 0.31 12.77 -2.23
C GLU A 44 0.58 11.30 -2.56
N LEU A 45 1.86 10.93 -2.63
CA LEU A 45 2.25 9.53 -2.64
C LEU A 45 2.30 8.97 -1.22
N VAL A 46 1.67 7.83 -1.04
CA VAL A 46 1.69 7.06 0.21
C VAL A 46 2.10 5.63 -0.09
N ALA A 47 2.81 5.00 0.84
CA ALA A 47 3.23 3.61 0.72
C ALA A 47 2.70 2.78 1.90
N PHE A 48 2.28 1.56 1.63
CA PHE A 48 1.77 0.64 2.64
C PHE A 48 2.18 -0.80 2.36
N HIS A 49 2.22 -1.63 3.40
CA HIS A 49 2.15 -3.08 3.20
C HIS A 49 0.84 -3.44 2.48
N ASN A 50 0.93 -4.25 1.42
CA ASN A 50 -0.20 -4.69 0.62
C ASN A 50 -0.91 -5.90 1.27
N VAL A 51 -1.27 -5.76 2.54
CA VAL A 51 -1.81 -6.82 3.38
C VAL A 51 -2.97 -6.27 4.20
N CYS A 52 -4.18 -6.75 3.92
CA CYS A 52 -5.34 -6.45 4.74
C CYS A 52 -5.26 -7.19 6.08
N SER A 53 -5.41 -6.46 7.20
CA SER A 53 -5.38 -7.02 8.55
C SER A 53 -6.49 -8.05 8.85
N HIS A 54 -7.52 -8.16 7.99
CA HIS A 54 -8.58 -9.15 8.15
C HIS A 54 -8.06 -10.58 7.91
N ARG A 55 -7.61 -10.88 6.69
CA ARG A 55 -7.14 -12.23 6.28
C ARG A 55 -6.04 -12.15 5.22
N ALA A 56 -5.14 -11.18 5.37
CA ALA A 56 -3.97 -10.96 4.51
C ALA A 56 -4.27 -10.79 3.01
N GLY A 57 -5.51 -10.47 2.65
CA GLY A 57 -5.89 -10.21 1.26
C GLY A 57 -5.23 -8.93 0.73
N PRO A 58 -4.84 -8.89 -0.56
CA PRO A 58 -4.22 -7.70 -1.14
C PRO A 58 -5.21 -6.54 -1.25
N ILE A 59 -4.71 -5.31 -1.21
CA ILE A 59 -5.45 -4.07 -1.43
C ILE A 59 -5.40 -3.68 -2.91
N VAL A 60 -4.22 -3.76 -3.52
CA VAL A 60 -4.01 -3.68 -4.97
C VAL A 60 -3.55 -5.04 -5.51
N PRO A 61 -3.84 -5.39 -6.77
CA PRO A 61 -3.27 -6.56 -7.43
C PRO A 61 -1.75 -6.68 -7.23
N ILE A 62 -1.26 -7.90 -7.03
CA ILE A 62 0.17 -8.24 -6.88
C ILE A 62 0.58 -9.05 -8.11
N ASN A 63 1.80 -8.85 -8.59
CA ASN A 63 2.41 -9.77 -9.55
C ASN A 63 2.80 -11.09 -8.86
N SER A 64 1.94 -12.11 -8.95
CA SER A 64 2.18 -13.43 -8.35
C SER A 64 3.23 -14.27 -9.09
N ASN A 65 3.56 -13.91 -10.32
CA ASN A 65 4.38 -14.74 -11.21
C ASN A 65 5.84 -14.27 -11.29
N ASN A 66 6.18 -13.09 -10.75
CA ASN A 66 7.53 -12.56 -10.77
C ASN A 66 7.80 -11.62 -9.59
N TYR A 67 8.35 -12.18 -8.52
CA TYR A 67 8.81 -11.42 -7.36
C TYR A 67 9.97 -10.48 -7.77
N GLY A 68 9.85 -9.20 -7.42
CA GLY A 68 10.83 -8.16 -7.78
C GLY A 68 10.45 -7.32 -9.01
N THR A 69 9.42 -7.71 -9.77
CA THR A 69 8.87 -6.89 -10.85
C THR A 69 7.68 -6.08 -10.37
N ALA A 70 7.74 -4.76 -10.52
CA ALA A 70 6.65 -3.86 -10.20
C ALA A 70 5.45 -4.05 -11.16
N LEU A 71 4.26 -4.18 -10.60
CA LEU A 71 2.99 -4.08 -11.32
C LEU A 71 2.42 -2.67 -11.15
N TYR A 72 1.92 -2.10 -12.24
CA TYR A 72 1.34 -0.77 -12.26
C TYR A 72 -0.15 -0.87 -12.58
N GLY A 73 -0.93 0.02 -11.99
CA GLY A 73 -2.34 0.15 -12.32
C GLY A 73 -2.93 1.45 -11.80
N ASN A 74 -4.24 1.58 -11.92
CA ASN A 74 -4.99 2.70 -11.39
C ASN A 74 -6.25 2.19 -10.70
N GLN A 75 -6.53 2.70 -9.50
CA GLN A 75 -7.80 2.43 -8.81
C GLN A 75 -8.24 3.65 -7.99
N SER A 76 -9.54 3.89 -7.94
CA SER A 76 -10.12 5.03 -7.23
C SER A 76 -10.20 4.85 -5.70
N LEU A 77 -10.25 3.60 -5.22
CA LEU A 77 -10.44 3.26 -3.81
C LEU A 77 -9.44 2.19 -3.36
N LEU A 78 -8.97 2.31 -2.11
CA LEU A 78 -8.21 1.26 -1.45
C LEU A 78 -9.16 0.24 -0.83
N LYS A 79 -9.58 -0.73 -1.66
CA LYS A 79 -10.50 -1.79 -1.29
C LYS A 79 -9.78 -3.14 -1.30
N CYS A 80 -9.82 -3.86 -0.18
CA CYS A 80 -9.28 -5.22 -0.13
C CYS A 80 -9.95 -6.10 -1.19
N GLN A 81 -9.16 -6.77 -2.01
CA GLN A 81 -9.60 -7.62 -3.11
C GLN A 81 -10.27 -8.92 -2.64
N TYR A 82 -10.24 -9.21 -1.33
CA TYR A 82 -10.87 -10.39 -0.76
C TYR A 82 -12.30 -10.11 -0.26
N HIS A 83 -12.43 -9.30 0.81
CA HIS A 83 -13.72 -9.05 1.47
C HIS A 83 -14.14 -7.57 1.42
N ALA A 84 -13.57 -6.79 0.50
CA ALA A 84 -13.95 -5.40 0.26
C ALA A 84 -13.80 -4.44 1.46
N TRP A 85 -12.98 -4.77 2.46
CA TRP A 85 -12.63 -3.82 3.52
C TRP A 85 -12.01 -2.57 2.90
N LEU A 86 -12.51 -1.40 3.30
CA LEU A 86 -12.16 -0.10 2.74
C LEU A 86 -11.21 0.64 3.66
N PHE A 87 -10.18 1.22 3.05
CA PHE A 87 -9.14 1.98 3.74
C PHE A 87 -9.06 3.41 3.21
N ASP A 88 -8.67 4.33 4.08
CA ASP A 88 -8.44 5.73 3.72
C ASP A 88 -7.18 5.85 2.86
N SER A 89 -7.26 6.59 1.76
CA SER A 89 -6.13 6.75 0.84
C SER A 89 -5.06 7.71 1.33
N ARG A 90 -5.30 8.50 2.38
CA ARG A 90 -4.29 9.40 2.97
C ARG A 90 -3.42 8.71 4.00
N ASP A 91 -4.03 7.94 4.90
CA ASP A 91 -3.37 7.42 6.10
C ASP A 91 -3.55 5.91 6.31
N GLY A 92 -4.32 5.24 5.45
CA GLY A 92 -4.58 3.81 5.56
C GLY A 92 -5.57 3.45 6.67
N ALA A 93 -6.28 4.44 7.25
CA ALA A 93 -7.27 4.21 8.30
C ALA A 93 -8.36 3.24 7.84
N LEU A 94 -8.82 2.31 8.70
CA LEU A 94 -9.93 1.42 8.35
C LEU A 94 -11.24 2.23 8.32
N LYS A 95 -11.88 2.32 7.15
CA LYS A 95 -13.09 3.12 6.93
C LYS A 95 -14.36 2.30 7.05
N ALA A 96 -14.40 1.15 6.38
CA ALA A 96 -15.57 0.30 6.39
C ALA A 96 -15.20 -1.18 6.24
N THR A 97 -16.07 -2.03 6.79
CA THR A 97 -15.98 -3.48 6.76
C THR A 97 -17.28 -4.04 6.20
N PRO A 98 -17.50 -3.98 4.87
CA PRO A 98 -18.72 -4.48 4.26
C PRO A 98 -18.98 -5.95 4.64
N ASN A 99 -20.25 -6.31 4.83
CA ASN A 99 -20.67 -7.66 5.21
C ASN A 99 -20.03 -8.19 6.51
N PHE A 100 -19.58 -7.29 7.38
CA PHE A 100 -19.06 -7.59 8.70
C PHE A 100 -19.93 -6.88 9.74
N SER A 101 -20.61 -7.65 10.59
CA SER A 101 -21.60 -7.11 11.54
C SER A 101 -20.96 -6.36 12.70
N TYR A 102 -19.74 -6.73 13.08
CA TYR A 102 -19.03 -6.10 14.18
C TYR A 102 -18.54 -4.70 13.80
N LYS A 103 -18.87 -3.72 14.63
CA LYS A 103 -18.41 -2.33 14.49
C LYS A 103 -17.23 -2.09 15.42
N PHE A 104 -16.03 -2.03 14.83
CA PHE A 104 -14.81 -1.72 15.57
C PHE A 104 -14.83 -0.31 16.18
N LYS A 105 -14.38 -0.22 17.42
CA LYS A 105 -14.05 1.05 18.10
C LYS A 105 -12.81 1.68 17.48
N SER A 106 -12.59 2.97 17.74
CA SER A 106 -11.47 3.72 17.16
C SER A 106 -10.10 3.09 17.43
N ASP A 107 -9.86 2.61 18.66
CA ASP A 107 -8.58 1.99 19.02
C ASP A 107 -8.34 0.66 18.30
N GLU A 108 -9.39 -0.13 18.11
CA GLU A 108 -9.33 -1.39 17.36
C GLU A 108 -9.03 -1.13 15.88
N LYS A 109 -9.67 -0.10 15.30
CA LYS A 109 -9.44 0.31 13.91
C LYS A 109 -7.97 0.66 13.67
N LYS A 110 -7.28 1.30 14.62
CA LYS A 110 -5.85 1.64 14.51
C LYS A 110 -4.97 0.40 14.30
N CYS A 111 -5.28 -0.70 14.99
CA CYS A 111 -4.56 -1.96 14.81
C CYS A 111 -4.86 -2.61 13.46
N LEU A 112 -6.09 -2.45 12.95
CA LEU A 112 -6.58 -3.04 11.70
C LEU A 112 -6.25 -2.22 10.45
N SER A 113 -5.88 -0.96 10.59
CA SER A 113 -5.43 -0.08 9.51
C SER A 113 -4.19 -0.59 8.78
N LEU A 114 -4.02 -0.13 7.53
CA LEU A 114 -2.84 -0.44 6.74
C LEU A 114 -1.58 0.08 7.44
N LYS A 115 -0.52 -0.72 7.37
CA LYS A 115 0.78 -0.35 7.94
C LYS A 115 1.54 0.48 6.91
N LYS A 116 1.79 1.76 7.26
CA LYS A 116 2.48 2.74 6.41
C LYS A 116 3.96 2.42 6.32
N ILE A 117 4.53 2.66 5.14
CA ILE A 117 5.94 2.53 4.82
C ILE A 117 6.49 3.91 4.47
N ASN A 118 7.73 4.17 4.85
CA ASN A 118 8.38 5.44 4.53
C ASN A 118 8.74 5.48 3.06
N ILE A 119 8.40 6.59 2.40
CA ILE A 119 8.70 6.84 1.00
C ILE A 119 9.45 8.16 0.87
N GLU A 120 10.49 8.15 0.04
CA GLU A 120 11.26 9.34 -0.30
C GLU A 120 11.37 9.47 -1.82
N ILE A 121 11.38 10.72 -2.29
CA ILE A 121 11.48 11.07 -3.69
C ILE A 121 12.76 11.88 -3.88
N MET A 122 13.69 11.36 -4.67
CA MET A 122 14.96 12.04 -4.98
C MET A 122 15.18 12.06 -6.48
N LEU A 123 15.25 13.25 -7.08
CA LEU A 123 15.47 13.44 -8.53
C LEU A 123 14.57 12.51 -9.38
N ASN A 124 13.26 12.50 -9.09
CA ASN A 124 12.24 11.71 -9.79
C ASN A 124 12.32 10.17 -9.61
N ASN A 125 13.17 9.71 -8.68
CA ASN A 125 13.27 8.31 -8.26
C ASN A 125 12.55 8.12 -6.93
N LEU A 126 11.91 6.96 -6.78
CA LEU A 126 11.17 6.56 -5.59
C LEU A 126 12.04 5.58 -4.78
N PHE A 127 12.11 5.83 -3.47
CA PHE A 127 12.79 4.97 -2.51
C PHE A 127 11.86 4.62 -1.36
N LEU A 128 11.97 3.39 -0.84
CA LEU A 128 11.23 2.94 0.34
C LEU A 128 12.18 2.49 1.44
N LEU A 129 11.80 2.79 2.69
CA LEU A 129 12.38 2.20 3.89
C LEU A 129 11.28 1.37 4.58
N ILE A 130 11.48 0.04 4.57
CA ILE A 130 10.49 -0.98 4.97
C ILE A 130 10.65 -1.42 6.43
#